data_AF-A0A920HW15-F1
#
_entry.id   AF-A0A920HW15-F1
#
_cell.length_a   1.000
_cell.length_b   1.000
_cell.length_c   1.000
_cell.angle_alpha   90.00
_cell.angle_beta   90.00
_cell.angle_gamma   90.00
#
_symmetry.space_group_name_H-M   'P 1'
#
loop_
_entity.id
_entity.type
_entity.pdbx_description
1 polymer ?
#
loop_
_entity_poly.entity_id
_entity_poly.type
_entity_poly.pdbx_seq_one_letter_code
_entity_poly.pdbx_strand_id
1 'polypeptide(L)'
;METMYIVKEFFEKTIKSPNLDCRADHIYVDNSNRSNYIFNPTLNGIEQSDLVLIIGANPRYEATILNSRIRKSYLSNNLQIFSYGDVGDLTYPYKILPNDTSEIMALINGDNELSKKIILAKKPIVILGQSFFKLKSAQSLLESIK
;
A
#
# COMPACT_ATOMS: atom_id res chain seq x y z
N MET A 1 22.27 -7.69 4.29
CA MET A 1 21.69 -8.46 3.15
C MET A 1 22.40 -9.81 3.01
N GLU A 2 23.71 -9.78 3.19
CA GLU A 2 24.69 -10.87 3.20
C GLU A 2 24.31 -12.01 4.15
N THR A 3 23.92 -11.71 5.40
CA THR A 3 23.48 -12.73 6.36
C THR A 3 22.27 -13.51 5.86
N MET A 4 21.27 -12.81 5.31
CA MET A 4 20.07 -13.45 4.77
C MET A 4 20.39 -14.30 3.53
N TYR A 5 21.33 -13.86 2.70
CA TYR A 5 21.82 -14.63 1.56
C TYR A 5 22.55 -15.91 2.00
N ILE A 6 23.46 -15.82 2.98
CA ILE A 6 24.19 -16.99 3.50
C ILE A 6 23.23 -17.98 4.17
N VAL A 7 22.25 -17.50 4.95
CA VAL A 7 21.23 -18.37 5.56
C VAL A 7 20.39 -19.06 4.50
N LYS A 8 19.98 -18.34 3.44
CA LYS A 8 19.27 -18.94 2.31
C LYS A 8 20.11 -20.03 1.63
N GLU A 9 21.37 -19.73 1.31
CA GLU A 9 22.32 -20.67 0.71
C GLU A 9 22.52 -21.92 1.57
N PHE A 10 22.61 -21.76 2.89
CA PHE A 10 22.72 -22.88 3.83
C PHE A 10 21.47 -23.78 3.82
N PHE A 11 20.27 -23.19 3.82
CA PHE A 11 19.01 -23.94 3.73
C PHE A 11 18.87 -24.70 2.40
N GLU A 12 19.23 -24.06 1.29
CA GLU A 12 19.12 -24.65 -0.04
C GLU A 12 20.18 -25.72 -0.31
N LYS A 13 21.47 -25.44 0.00
CA LYS A 13 22.59 -26.32 -0.35
C LYS A 13 22.89 -27.38 0.70
N THR A 14 22.77 -27.06 2.00
CA THR A 14 23.15 -27.97 3.08
C THR A 14 21.95 -28.74 3.61
N ILE A 15 20.90 -28.04 4.06
CA ILE A 15 19.71 -28.66 4.65
C ILE A 15 18.77 -29.23 3.55
N LYS A 16 18.85 -28.71 2.32
CA LYS A 16 17.94 -29.03 1.20
C LYS A 16 16.46 -28.80 1.57
N SER A 17 16.19 -27.75 2.35
CA SER A 17 14.84 -27.39 2.76
C SER A 17 14.41 -26.08 2.09
N PRO A 18 13.21 -26.04 1.49
CA PRO A 18 12.64 -24.81 0.94
C PRO A 18 12.01 -23.90 2.02
N ASN A 19 11.94 -24.35 3.27
CA ASN A 19 11.21 -23.67 4.34
C ASN A 19 12.04 -22.52 4.92
N LEU A 20 12.03 -21.38 4.24
CA LEU A 20 12.67 -20.15 4.68
C LEU A 20 11.63 -19.02 4.69
N ASP A 21 11.51 -18.35 5.83
CA ASP A 21 10.67 -17.17 5.99
C ASP A 21 11.41 -16.13 6.84
N CYS A 22 11.29 -14.86 6.48
CA CYS A 22 11.89 -13.73 7.21
C CYS A 22 10.84 -12.70 7.64
N ARG A 23 9.55 -12.98 7.42
CA ARG A 23 8.47 -12.09 7.82
C ARG A 23 8.35 -12.03 9.35
N ALA A 24 8.22 -10.83 9.89
CA ALA A 24 7.98 -10.61 11.31
C ALA A 24 6.54 -10.98 11.72
N ASP A 25 5.58 -10.71 10.82
CA ASP A 25 4.16 -11.01 11.00
C ASP A 25 3.67 -11.97 9.92
N HIS A 26 2.62 -12.74 10.22
CA HIS A 26 1.96 -13.59 9.23
C HIS A 26 1.08 -12.75 8.28
N ILE A 27 1.72 -12.13 7.29
CA ILE A 27 1.06 -11.31 6.26
C ILE A 27 1.19 -11.92 4.87
N TYR A 28 0.21 -11.66 4.02
CA TYR A 28 0.30 -12.01 2.61
C TYR A 28 1.38 -11.17 1.92
N VAL A 29 2.32 -11.83 1.23
CA VAL A 29 3.37 -11.17 0.43
C VAL A 29 3.52 -11.94 -0.87
N ASP A 30 3.43 -11.22 -1.98
CA ASP A 30 3.70 -11.77 -3.30
C ASP A 30 5.11 -11.40 -3.76
N ASN A 31 6.00 -12.39 -3.72
CA ASN A 31 7.40 -12.25 -4.12
C ASN A 31 7.64 -12.51 -5.62
N SER A 32 6.60 -12.74 -6.43
CA SER A 32 6.73 -13.00 -7.87
C SER A 32 7.33 -11.83 -8.64
N ASN A 33 6.96 -10.60 -8.30
CA ASN A 33 7.47 -9.38 -8.90
C ASN A 33 7.83 -8.35 -7.81
N ARG A 34 8.96 -7.67 -7.98
CA ARG A 34 9.43 -6.63 -7.08
C ARG A 34 8.42 -5.50 -6.91
N SER A 35 7.66 -5.18 -7.95
CA SER A 35 6.62 -4.13 -7.91
C SER A 35 5.52 -4.38 -6.88
N ASN A 36 5.31 -5.62 -6.43
CA ASN A 36 4.21 -5.98 -5.55
C ASN A 36 4.45 -5.59 -4.09
N TYR A 37 5.72 -5.43 -3.67
CA TYR A 37 6.09 -5.15 -2.28
C TYR A 37 6.91 -3.86 -2.09
N ILE A 38 7.26 -3.16 -3.17
CA ILE A 38 7.90 -1.86 -3.07
C ILE A 38 6.87 -0.74 -3.25
N PHE A 39 7.18 0.42 -2.68
CA PHE A 39 6.52 1.65 -3.08
C PHE A 39 7.03 2.05 -4.47
N ASN A 40 6.25 1.76 -5.52
CA ASN A 40 6.63 2.00 -6.92
C ASN A 40 6.86 3.48 -7.26
N PRO A 41 6.04 4.43 -6.76
CA PRO A 41 6.30 5.85 -6.96
C PRO A 41 7.57 6.29 -6.22
N THR A 42 8.25 7.31 -6.74
CA THR A 42 9.32 7.96 -5.98
C THR A 42 8.73 8.92 -4.95
N LEU A 43 9.49 9.24 -3.89
CA LEU A 43 9.07 10.25 -2.91
C LEU A 43 8.79 11.61 -3.54
N ASN A 44 9.52 11.98 -4.59
CA ASN A 44 9.28 13.19 -5.37
C ASN A 44 8.02 13.08 -6.25
N GLY A 45 7.67 11.87 -6.67
CA GLY A 45 6.43 11.59 -7.42
C GLY A 45 5.17 11.90 -6.62
N ILE A 46 5.22 11.81 -5.28
CA ILE A 46 4.10 12.18 -4.39
C ILE A 46 3.77 13.66 -4.52
N GLU A 47 4.78 14.50 -4.69
CA GLU A 47 4.59 15.95 -4.87
C GLU A 47 3.90 16.26 -6.20
N GLN A 48 3.92 15.36 -7.18
CA GLN A 48 3.24 15.52 -8.47
C GLN A 48 1.88 14.83 -8.53
N SER A 49 1.50 14.10 -7.48
CA SER A 49 0.22 13.41 -7.41
C SER A 49 -0.93 14.38 -7.19
N ASP A 50 -2.08 14.07 -7.75
CA ASP A 50 -3.32 14.82 -7.61
C ASP A 50 -4.37 14.07 -6.77
N LEU A 51 -4.21 12.75 -6.63
CA LEU A 51 -5.02 11.90 -5.77
C LEU A 51 -4.15 10.87 -5.05
N VAL A 52 -4.34 10.74 -3.73
CA VAL A 52 -3.77 9.68 -2.91
C VAL A 52 -4.90 8.89 -2.24
N LEU A 53 -4.89 7.58 -2.44
CA LEU A 53 -5.77 6.64 -1.75
C LEU A 53 -4.95 5.80 -0.77
N ILE A 54 -5.38 5.74 0.48
CA ILE A 54 -4.76 4.94 1.55
C ILE A 54 -5.71 3.79 1.89
N ILE A 55 -5.18 2.56 1.90
CA ILE A 55 -5.94 1.35 2.25
C ILE A 55 -5.19 0.60 3.34
N GLY A 56 -5.77 0.53 4.55
CA GLY A 56 -5.22 -0.24 5.67
C GLY A 56 -3.80 0.17 6.09
N ALA A 57 -3.46 1.45 5.99
CA ALA A 57 -2.15 2.00 6.35
C ALA A 57 -2.30 3.22 7.25
N ASN A 58 -1.39 3.40 8.20
CA ASN A 58 -1.18 4.68 8.86
C ASN A 58 0.21 5.24 8.51
N PRO A 59 0.33 6.09 7.47
CA PRO A 59 1.62 6.63 7.05
C PRO A 59 2.36 7.41 8.13
N ARG A 60 1.66 8.00 9.12
CA ARG A 60 2.32 8.76 10.20
C ARG A 60 3.22 7.86 11.04
N TYR A 61 2.77 6.66 11.37
CA TYR A 61 3.51 5.70 12.19
C TYR A 61 4.33 4.71 11.36
N GLU A 62 3.79 4.23 10.24
CA GLU A 62 4.46 3.23 9.40
C GLU A 62 5.57 3.84 8.53
N ALA A 63 5.41 5.08 8.07
CA ALA A 63 6.33 5.72 7.12
C ALA A 63 6.32 7.25 7.27
N THR A 64 6.86 7.78 8.37
CA THR A 64 6.75 9.23 8.71
C THR A 64 7.27 10.17 7.61
N ILE A 65 8.30 9.76 6.86
CA ILE A 65 8.82 10.53 5.71
C ILE A 65 7.79 10.55 4.56
N LEU A 66 7.07 9.46 4.33
CA LEU A 66 5.98 9.40 3.35
C LEU A 66 4.87 10.37 3.76
N ASN A 67 4.47 10.35 5.03
CA ASN A 67 3.45 11.25 5.58
C ASN A 67 3.83 12.73 5.43
N SER A 68 5.09 13.09 5.68
CA SER A 68 5.55 14.48 5.52
C SER A 68 5.53 14.94 4.06
N ARG A 69 5.83 14.05 3.10
CA ARG A 69 5.73 14.33 1.66
C ARG A 69 4.29 14.48 1.20
N ILE A 70 3.38 13.62 1.67
CA ILE A 70 1.94 13.74 1.41
C ILE A 70 1.43 15.08 1.95
N ARG A 71 1.80 15.43 3.19
CA ARG A 71 1.45 16.73 3.79
C ARG A 71 1.96 17.91 2.98
N LYS A 72 3.21 17.85 2.52
CA LYS A 72 3.80 18.89 1.66
C LYS A 72 3.00 19.04 0.36
N SER A 73 2.69 17.92 -0.29
CA SER A 73 1.90 17.91 -1.53
C SER A 73 0.48 18.45 -1.32
N TYR A 74 -0.16 18.12 -0.20
CA TYR A 74 -1.45 18.68 0.20
C TYR A 74 -1.43 20.20 0.30
N LEU A 75 -0.42 20.76 0.96
CA LEU A 75 -0.27 22.21 1.12
C LEU A 75 0.07 22.94 -0.19
N SER A 76 0.79 22.29 -1.13
CA SER A 76 1.25 22.94 -2.36
C SER A 76 0.30 22.75 -3.56
N ASN A 77 -0.30 21.56 -3.71
CA ASN A 77 -0.94 21.12 -4.96
C ASN A 77 -2.42 20.72 -4.79
N ASN A 78 -3.03 21.03 -3.65
CA ASN A 78 -4.43 20.71 -3.35
C ASN A 78 -4.76 19.22 -3.56
N LEU A 79 -3.85 18.35 -3.10
CA LEU A 79 -3.93 16.90 -3.20
C LEU A 79 -5.23 16.38 -2.59
N GLN A 80 -5.99 15.55 -3.34
CA GLN A 80 -7.14 14.86 -2.79
C GLN A 80 -6.69 13.58 -2.08
N ILE A 81 -7.00 13.46 -0.79
CA ILE A 81 -6.60 12.32 0.02
C ILE A 81 -7.83 11.57 0.49
N PHE A 82 -7.86 10.26 0.23
CA PHE A 82 -8.91 9.34 0.62
C PHE A 82 -8.31 8.20 1.45
N SER A 83 -9.06 7.73 2.43
CA SER A 83 -8.69 6.57 3.24
C SER A 83 -9.89 5.64 3.39
N TYR A 84 -9.70 4.35 3.14
CA TYR A 84 -10.65 3.33 3.57
C TYR A 84 -10.45 3.07 5.06
N GLY A 85 -11.46 3.44 5.85
CA GLY A 85 -11.39 3.47 7.30
C GLY A 85 -10.74 4.74 7.86
N ASP A 86 -11.04 4.99 9.14
CA ASP A 86 -10.40 6.03 9.94
C ASP A 86 -9.00 5.55 10.35
N VAL A 87 -7.99 6.26 9.88
CA VAL A 87 -6.57 5.98 10.17
C VAL A 87 -6.04 6.88 11.30
N GLY A 88 -6.88 7.71 11.89
CA GLY A 88 -6.54 8.67 12.93
C GLY A 88 -5.96 9.97 12.39
N ASP A 89 -5.19 10.67 13.22
CA ASP A 89 -4.61 11.97 12.87
C ASP A 89 -3.35 11.82 12.00
N LEU A 90 -3.45 12.19 10.72
CA LEU A 90 -2.33 12.24 9.77
C LEU A 90 -1.66 13.62 9.68
N THR A 91 -2.12 14.61 10.44
CA THR A 91 -1.69 16.02 10.41
C THR A 91 -2.08 16.80 9.14
N TYR A 92 -3.04 16.27 8.39
CA TYR A 92 -3.73 16.89 7.26
C TYR A 92 -5.13 16.26 7.13
N PRO A 93 -6.12 16.97 6.57
CA PRO A 93 -7.46 16.42 6.38
C PRO A 93 -7.47 15.41 5.24
N TYR A 94 -8.28 14.37 5.39
CA TYR A 94 -8.53 13.34 4.39
C TYR A 94 -10.00 12.92 4.45
N LYS A 95 -10.50 12.34 3.37
CA LYS A 95 -11.87 11.82 3.30
C LYS A 95 -11.88 10.36 3.75
N ILE A 96 -12.65 10.08 4.79
CA ILE A 96 -12.85 8.74 5.33
C ILE A 96 -13.94 8.06 4.51
N LEU A 97 -13.64 6.86 4.01
CA LEU A 97 -14.56 5.96 3.32
C LEU A 97 -14.87 4.75 4.22
N PRO A 98 -16.00 4.06 4.03
CA PRO A 98 -16.36 2.88 4.82
C PRO A 98 -15.31 1.78 4.68
N ASN A 99 -14.88 1.19 5.79
CA ASN A 99 -13.81 0.19 5.80
C ASN A 99 -14.32 -1.22 5.47
N ASP A 100 -15.01 -1.37 4.34
CA ASP A 100 -15.61 -2.63 3.94
C ASP A 100 -14.93 -3.22 2.71
N THR A 101 -14.70 -4.53 2.72
CA THR A 101 -14.12 -5.24 1.56
C THR A 101 -15.00 -5.15 0.32
N SER A 102 -16.32 -5.02 0.49
CA SER A 102 -17.28 -4.80 -0.60
C SER A 102 -17.06 -3.46 -1.30
N GLU A 103 -16.73 -2.40 -0.56
CA GLU A 103 -16.44 -1.08 -1.13
C GLU A 103 -15.13 -1.07 -1.91
N ILE A 104 -14.13 -1.82 -1.43
CA ILE A 104 -12.87 -2.03 -2.16
C ILE A 104 -13.14 -2.81 -3.46
N MET A 105 -13.99 -3.85 -3.42
CA MET A 105 -14.40 -4.57 -4.64
C MET A 105 -15.19 -3.67 -5.60
N ALA A 106 -16.10 -2.84 -5.09
CA ALA A 106 -16.84 -1.87 -5.90
C ALA A 106 -15.92 -0.82 -6.54
N LEU A 107 -14.83 -0.43 -5.86
CA LEU A 107 -13.79 0.42 -6.42
C LEU A 107 -13.11 -0.25 -7.61
N ILE A 108 -12.71 -1.52 -7.45
CA ILE A 108 -12.02 -2.31 -8.48
C ILE A 108 -12.93 -2.51 -9.70
N ASN A 109 -14.22 -2.81 -9.47
CA ASN A 109 -15.20 -3.00 -10.53
C ASN A 109 -15.60 -1.71 -11.26
N GLY A 110 -15.28 -0.54 -10.69
CA GLY A 110 -15.59 0.75 -11.29
C GLY A 110 -16.95 1.34 -10.88
N ASP A 111 -17.70 0.70 -9.98
CA ASP A 111 -19.06 1.09 -9.61
C ASP A 111 -19.11 2.28 -8.62
N ASN A 112 -17.99 2.63 -8.00
CA ASN A 112 -17.91 3.65 -6.96
C ASN A 112 -17.67 5.06 -7.52
N GLU A 113 -18.07 6.13 -6.82
CA GLU A 113 -17.71 7.50 -7.22
C GLU A 113 -16.19 7.74 -7.19
N LEU A 114 -15.49 7.03 -6.31
CA LEU A 114 -14.04 7.12 -6.20
C LEU A 114 -13.34 6.55 -7.43
N SER A 115 -13.88 5.49 -8.06
CA SER A 115 -13.29 4.92 -9.28
C SER A 115 -13.23 5.97 -10.40
N LYS A 116 -14.33 6.73 -10.57
CA LYS A 116 -14.43 7.83 -11.53
C LYS A 116 -13.40 8.92 -11.24
N LYS A 117 -13.19 9.26 -9.96
CA LYS A 117 -12.16 10.24 -9.56
C LYS A 117 -10.75 9.75 -9.83
N ILE A 118 -10.46 8.48 -9.59
CA ILE A 118 -9.16 7.88 -9.90
C ILE A 118 -8.91 7.86 -11.41
N ILE A 119 -9.92 7.54 -12.21
CA ILE A 119 -9.83 7.54 -13.69
C ILE A 119 -9.61 8.97 -14.23
N LEU A 120 -10.25 9.97 -13.63
CA LEU A 120 -10.07 11.38 -14.00
C LEU A 120 -8.76 11.99 -13.50
N ALA A 121 -8.12 11.39 -12.49
CA ALA A 121 -6.85 11.85 -11.94
C ALA A 121 -5.71 11.59 -12.93
N LYS A 122 -4.80 12.55 -13.05
CA LYS A 122 -3.62 12.49 -13.92
C LYS A 122 -2.53 11.59 -13.33
N LYS A 123 -2.35 11.63 -12.00
CA LYS A 123 -1.28 10.93 -11.28
C LYS A 123 -1.80 10.38 -9.95
N PRO A 124 -2.75 9.43 -9.97
CA PRO A 124 -3.23 8.80 -8.76
C PRO A 124 -2.14 7.91 -8.13
N ILE A 125 -2.08 7.90 -6.81
CA ILE A 125 -1.24 7.00 -6.01
C ILE A 125 -2.14 6.20 -5.08
N VAL A 126 -1.95 4.89 -5.04
CA VAL A 126 -2.60 3.98 -4.10
C VAL A 126 -1.55 3.43 -3.15
N ILE A 127 -1.80 3.57 -1.85
CA ILE A 127 -0.94 3.10 -0.76
C ILE A 127 -1.66 1.95 -0.06
N LEU A 128 -1.08 0.74 -0.18
CA LEU A 128 -1.53 -0.44 0.55
C LEU A 128 -0.64 -0.63 1.78
N GLY A 129 -1.24 -0.55 2.97
CA GLY A 129 -0.52 -0.69 4.23
C GLY A 129 -0.42 -2.12 4.72
N GLN A 130 0.34 -2.32 5.79
CA GLN A 130 0.53 -3.65 6.37
C GLN A 130 -0.80 -4.26 6.86
N SER A 131 -1.74 -3.44 7.33
CA SER A 131 -3.03 -3.94 7.84
C SER A 131 -3.90 -4.54 6.74
N PHE A 132 -3.77 -4.05 5.50
CA PHE A 132 -4.42 -4.67 4.34
C PHE A 132 -3.90 -6.09 4.10
N PHE A 133 -2.58 -6.29 4.15
CA PHE A 133 -1.95 -7.60 3.94
C PHE A 133 -2.18 -8.62 5.07
N LYS A 134 -2.71 -8.18 6.22
CA LYS A 134 -3.16 -9.08 7.31
C LYS A 134 -4.52 -9.72 7.03
N LEU A 135 -5.29 -9.21 6.07
CA LEU A 135 -6.61 -9.74 5.73
C LEU A 135 -6.49 -11.12 5.09
N LYS A 136 -7.43 -12.03 5.42
CA LYS A 136 -7.52 -13.35 4.75
C LYS A 136 -7.83 -13.20 3.25
N SER A 137 -8.56 -12.15 2.87
CA SER A 137 -8.91 -11.80 1.50
C SER A 137 -7.85 -10.94 0.79
N ALA A 138 -6.70 -10.65 1.43
CA ALA A 138 -5.66 -9.80 0.84
C ALA A 138 -5.14 -10.36 -0.49
N GLN A 139 -5.00 -11.70 -0.59
CA GLN A 139 -4.57 -12.35 -1.82
C GLN A 139 -5.54 -12.08 -2.98
N SER A 140 -6.82 -12.40 -2.80
CA SER A 140 -7.83 -12.21 -3.85
C SER A 140 -8.01 -10.75 -4.25
N LEU A 141 -7.91 -9.84 -3.27
CA LEU A 141 -8.01 -8.40 -3.51
C LEU A 141 -6.80 -7.87 -4.29
N LEU A 142 -5.57 -8.28 -3.92
CA LEU A 142 -4.38 -7.86 -4.63
C LEU A 142 -4.35 -8.40 -6.08
N GLU A 143 -4.79 -9.64 -6.28
CA GLU A 143 -4.91 -10.24 -7.61
C GLU A 143 -5.93 -9.50 -8.49
N SER A 144 -7.00 -8.96 -7.89
CA SER A 144 -8.03 -8.20 -8.62
C SER A 144 -7.61 -6.74 -8.92
N ILE A 145 -6.58 -6.22 -8.25
CA ILE A 145 -6.03 -4.87 -8.47
C ILE A 145 -5.01 -4.86 -9.63
N LYS A 146 -4.37 -6.00 -9.89
CA LYS A 146 -3.36 -6.15 -10.96
C LYS A 146 -3.98 -6.17 -12.34
#